data_AF-A0A969KXB9-F1
#
_entry.id   AF-A0A969KXB9-F1
#
_cell.length_a   1.000
_cell.length_b   1.000
_cell.length_c   1.000
_cell.angle_alpha   90.00
_cell.angle_beta   90.00
_cell.angle_gamma   90.00
#
_symmetry.space_group_name_H-M   'P 1'
#
loop_
_entity.id
_entity.type
_entity.pdbx_description
1 polymer ?
#
loop_
_entity_poly.entity_id
_entity_poly.type
_entity_poly.pdbx_seq_one_letter_code
_entity_poly.pdbx_strand_id
1 'polypeptide(L)'
;MYDDVELPQLPVEELVCSEALPNSVISLIQRHQEFGPALNLKLIDWLVRSAQREQVDTAVFKSDLDLLTWFWHEHVQDSQESSNLSQVLIRIAKELADRFTPDLPRDFDPLLGEALHTLVRRDCLRIVSERLATTHRFVGDCARFYYLRGNRREIVSEQLVEWLQNPFWVQPIRWFALQFALESSEGDTWQEFLYEALEGEHLQLLDLLLDGAILSKQSGSVLQGCSDERLPFVIERLITRLLAIATEPYPFHADGSQSTPLRTRIAIQEQITGIPKPDLWEPVWHWLLSQTPETVIEASCVVFKAAEAWLNWSDYERTSHFGLK
;
A
#
# COMPACT_ATOMS: atom_id res chain seq x y z
N MET A 1 -4.21 18.99 -31.80
CA MET A 1 -5.35 18.32 -31.14
C MET A 1 -4.81 16.98 -30.69
N TYR A 2 -4.54 16.82 -29.40
CA TYR A 2 -4.25 15.51 -28.83
C TYR A 2 -5.62 14.93 -28.48
N ASP A 3 -5.94 13.77 -29.07
CA ASP A 3 -7.11 13.00 -28.65
C ASP A 3 -6.81 12.53 -27.22
N ASP A 4 -7.50 13.12 -26.24
CA ASP A 4 -7.46 12.66 -24.86
C ASP A 4 -7.97 11.21 -24.84
N VAL A 5 -7.07 10.26 -24.62
CA VAL A 5 -7.42 8.86 -24.43
C VAL A 5 -8.13 8.76 -23.09
N GLU A 6 -9.46 8.74 -23.11
CA GLU A 6 -10.24 8.34 -21.94
C GLU A 6 -9.99 6.85 -21.70
N LEU A 7 -9.32 6.55 -20.58
CA LEU A 7 -9.11 5.17 -20.18
C LEU A 7 -10.47 4.48 -19.96
N PRO A 8 -10.68 3.28 -20.52
CA PRO A 8 -11.86 2.50 -20.19
C PRO A 8 -11.82 2.15 -18.69
N GLN A 9 -12.96 2.21 -18.00
CA GLN A 9 -13.05 1.84 -16.57
C GLN A 9 -13.03 0.32 -16.40
N LEU A 10 -11.95 -0.31 -16.84
CA LEU A 10 -11.70 -1.73 -16.71
C LEU A 10 -10.81 -1.99 -15.48
N PRO A 11 -10.88 -3.19 -14.88
CA PRO A 11 -9.86 -3.66 -13.93
C PRO A 11 -8.45 -3.51 -14.50
N VAL A 12 -7.45 -3.29 -13.64
CA VAL A 12 -6.06 -3.05 -14.06
C VAL A 12 -5.53 -4.20 -14.92
N GLU A 13 -5.95 -5.42 -14.62
CA GLU A 13 -5.59 -6.66 -15.30
C GLU A 13 -6.12 -6.71 -16.75
N GLU A 14 -7.23 -6.02 -17.03
CA GLU A 14 -7.86 -5.96 -18.35
C GLU A 14 -7.31 -4.80 -19.22
N LEU A 15 -6.58 -3.86 -18.61
CA LEU A 15 -5.97 -2.73 -19.33
C LEU A 15 -4.79 -3.14 -20.22
N VAL A 16 -4.15 -4.28 -19.97
CA VAL A 16 -3.00 -4.78 -20.75
C VAL A 16 -3.37 -5.00 -22.24
N CYS A 17 -4.64 -5.27 -22.52
CA CYS A 17 -5.15 -5.51 -23.87
C CYS A 17 -5.51 -4.24 -24.65
N SER A 18 -5.33 -3.05 -24.07
CA SER A 18 -5.64 -1.78 -24.74
C SER A 18 -4.51 -1.36 -25.69
N GLU A 19 -4.82 -1.30 -26.99
CA GLU A 19 -3.88 -0.90 -28.05
C GLU A 19 -3.41 0.57 -27.94
N ALA A 20 -4.02 1.38 -27.07
CA ALA A 20 -3.78 2.81 -26.96
C ALA A 20 -2.78 3.23 -25.86
N LEU A 21 -2.23 2.28 -25.09
CA LEU A 21 -1.38 2.60 -23.94
C LEU A 21 0.11 2.73 -24.33
N PRO A 22 0.86 3.70 -23.75
CA PRO A 22 2.31 3.75 -23.89
C PRO A 22 2.99 2.47 -23.36
N ASN A 23 4.00 1.97 -24.08
CA ASN A 23 4.70 0.72 -23.72
C ASN A 23 5.28 0.73 -22.29
N SER A 24 5.74 1.89 -21.80
CA SER A 24 6.25 2.03 -20.42
C SER A 24 5.14 1.79 -19.39
N VAL A 25 3.92 2.28 -19.65
CA VAL A 25 2.76 2.06 -18.79
C VAL A 25 2.29 0.61 -18.86
N ILE A 26 2.28 -0.01 -20.04
CA ILE A 26 1.95 -1.44 -20.19
C ILE A 26 2.89 -2.31 -19.35
N SER A 27 4.20 -2.04 -19.41
CA SER A 27 5.21 -2.74 -18.60
C SER A 27 4.94 -2.61 -17.09
N LEU A 28 4.52 -1.43 -16.63
CA LEU A 28 4.14 -1.21 -15.23
C LEU A 28 2.89 -2.00 -14.84
N ILE A 29 1.86 -2.02 -15.69
CA ILE A 29 0.62 -2.76 -15.45
C ILE A 29 0.88 -4.27 -15.42
N GLN A 30 1.77 -4.79 -16.28
CA GLN A 30 2.16 -6.20 -16.25
C GLN A 30 2.82 -6.59 -14.91
N ARG A 31 3.43 -5.62 -14.22
CA ARG A 31 4.06 -5.76 -12.92
C ARG A 31 3.14 -5.31 -11.77
N HIS A 32 1.84 -5.18 -11.99
CA HIS A 32 0.91 -4.66 -10.97
C HIS A 32 0.97 -5.42 -9.64
N GLN A 33 1.30 -6.71 -9.66
CA GLN A 33 1.46 -7.54 -8.46
C GLN A 33 2.58 -7.07 -7.52
N GLU A 34 3.59 -6.35 -8.05
CA GLU A 34 4.68 -5.74 -7.28
C GLU A 34 4.25 -4.50 -6.49
N PHE A 35 3.09 -3.94 -6.84
CA PHE A 35 2.55 -2.72 -6.24
C PHE A 35 1.33 -3.05 -5.37
N GLY A 36 1.18 -2.31 -4.29
CA GLY A 36 0.01 -2.32 -3.45
C GLY A 36 -1.06 -1.35 -3.97
N PRO A 37 -1.84 -0.72 -3.09
CA PRO A 37 -2.96 0.15 -3.47
C PRO A 37 -2.54 1.47 -4.12
N ALA A 38 -1.24 1.80 -4.16
CA ALA A 38 -0.76 2.98 -4.87
C ALA A 38 -1.04 2.88 -6.38
N LEU A 39 -0.84 1.71 -6.98
CA LEU A 39 -1.16 1.48 -8.39
C LEU A 39 -2.66 1.25 -8.58
N ASN A 40 -3.39 2.36 -8.74
CA ASN A 40 -4.82 2.36 -9.03
C ASN A 40 -5.10 3.02 -10.39
N LEU A 41 -6.32 2.84 -10.91
CA LEU A 41 -6.74 3.38 -12.22
C LEU A 41 -6.50 4.89 -12.35
N LYS A 42 -6.63 5.64 -11.25
CA LYS A 42 -6.39 7.08 -11.30
C LYS A 42 -4.91 7.42 -11.45
N LEU A 43 -4.03 6.67 -10.77
CA LEU A 43 -2.60 6.81 -10.98
C LEU A 43 -2.19 6.42 -12.40
N ILE A 44 -2.77 5.35 -12.94
CA ILE A 44 -2.55 4.92 -14.33
C ILE A 44 -3.00 6.02 -15.31
N ASP A 45 -4.15 6.66 -15.09
CA ASP A 45 -4.61 7.83 -15.86
C ASP A 45 -3.59 8.97 -15.86
N TRP A 46 -3.03 9.34 -14.70
CA TRP A 46 -1.96 10.34 -14.66
C TRP A 46 -0.69 9.87 -15.37
N LEU A 47 -0.27 8.63 -15.17
CA LEU A 47 0.92 8.06 -15.83
C LEU A 47 0.78 8.07 -17.35
N VAL A 48 -0.39 7.73 -17.89
CA VAL A 48 -0.67 7.78 -19.33
C VAL A 48 -0.58 9.21 -19.84
N ARG A 49 -1.24 10.17 -19.17
CA ARG A 49 -1.19 11.59 -19.56
C ARG A 49 0.23 12.16 -19.50
N SER A 50 1.02 11.77 -18.51
CA SER A 50 2.41 12.20 -18.37
C SER A 50 3.30 11.54 -19.43
N ALA A 51 3.15 10.24 -19.66
CA ALA A 51 3.90 9.50 -20.69
C ALA A 51 3.63 9.98 -22.13
N GLN A 52 2.46 10.58 -22.37
CA GLN A 52 2.13 11.24 -23.65
C GLN A 52 2.82 12.59 -23.83
N ARG A 53 3.19 13.28 -22.74
CA ARG A 53 3.87 14.58 -22.76
C ARG A 53 5.38 14.44 -22.75
N GLU A 54 5.89 13.54 -21.92
CA GLU A 54 7.31 13.32 -21.66
C GLU A 54 7.58 11.83 -21.42
N GLN A 55 8.82 11.39 -21.63
CA GLN A 55 9.18 9.98 -21.42
C GLN A 55 9.25 9.66 -19.92
N VAL A 56 8.24 8.94 -19.41
CA VAL A 56 8.26 8.38 -18.06
C VAL A 56 8.98 7.04 -18.07
N ASP A 57 10.10 6.95 -17.35
CA ASP A 57 10.80 5.69 -17.11
C ASP A 57 10.09 4.92 -15.97
N THR A 58 9.22 3.99 -16.32
CA THR A 58 8.50 3.17 -15.33
C THR A 58 9.35 2.04 -14.75
N ALA A 59 10.55 1.79 -15.29
CA ALA A 59 11.45 0.74 -14.78
C ALA A 59 12.05 1.10 -13.42
N VAL A 60 12.09 2.40 -13.08
CA VAL A 60 12.56 2.87 -11.76
C VAL A 60 11.58 2.60 -10.64
N PHE A 61 10.30 2.34 -10.93
CA PHE A 61 9.30 2.05 -9.90
C PHE A 61 9.48 0.62 -9.39
N LYS A 62 9.80 0.48 -8.10
CA LYS A 62 10.06 -0.78 -7.39
C LYS A 62 9.03 -1.07 -6.30
N SER A 63 8.31 -0.03 -5.86
CA SER A 63 7.39 -0.07 -4.73
C SER A 63 6.30 1.00 -4.85
N ASP A 64 5.31 0.91 -3.96
CA ASP A 64 4.32 1.98 -3.77
C ASP A 64 4.99 3.35 -3.56
N LEU A 65 6.04 3.42 -2.75
CA LEU A 65 6.68 4.70 -2.40
C LEU A 65 7.28 5.42 -3.61
N ASP A 66 7.75 4.67 -4.61
CA ASP A 66 8.27 5.26 -5.85
C ASP A 66 7.15 5.92 -6.65
N LEU A 67 5.98 5.28 -6.71
CA LEU A 67 4.77 5.82 -7.35
C LEU A 67 4.27 7.07 -6.62
N LEU A 68 4.26 7.06 -5.28
CA LEU A 68 3.93 8.24 -4.48
C LEU A 68 4.90 9.38 -4.75
N THR A 69 6.21 9.08 -4.77
CA THR A 69 7.26 10.07 -4.98
C THR A 69 7.16 10.71 -6.36
N TRP A 70 6.96 9.89 -7.38
CA TRP A 70 6.70 10.35 -8.73
C TRP A 70 5.47 11.24 -8.80
N PHE A 71 4.32 10.78 -8.29
CA PHE A 71 3.08 11.57 -8.33
C PHE A 71 3.27 12.94 -7.65
N TRP A 72 3.89 12.94 -6.48
CA TRP A 72 4.09 14.16 -5.72
C TRP A 72 5.00 15.15 -6.45
N HIS A 73 6.10 14.65 -7.04
CA HIS A 73 7.00 15.48 -7.83
C HIS A 73 6.29 16.07 -9.05
N GLU A 74 5.65 15.23 -9.87
CA GLU A 74 5.06 15.64 -11.13
C GLU A 74 3.80 16.52 -10.98
N HIS A 75 2.96 16.23 -9.99
CA HIS A 75 1.65 16.87 -9.87
C HIS A 75 1.57 17.90 -8.74
N VAL A 76 2.43 17.84 -7.73
CA VAL A 76 2.33 18.71 -6.55
C VAL A 76 3.54 19.65 -6.42
N GLN A 77 4.77 19.15 -6.53
CA GLN A 77 6.00 19.92 -6.34
C GLN A 77 6.63 20.31 -7.68
N ASP A 78 6.17 21.40 -8.29
CA ASP A 78 6.84 21.94 -9.47
C ASP A 78 8.04 22.82 -9.07
N SER A 79 9.13 22.69 -9.83
CA SER A 79 10.51 23.11 -9.52
C SER A 79 10.74 24.61 -9.19
N GLN A 80 9.75 25.49 -9.37
CA GLN A 80 9.91 26.94 -9.19
C GLN A 80 9.05 27.58 -8.06
N GLU A 81 7.97 26.94 -7.58
CA GLU A 81 7.03 27.51 -6.57
C GLU A 81 6.52 26.48 -5.53
N SER A 82 7.27 25.38 -5.35
CA SER A 82 6.80 24.10 -4.77
C SER A 82 6.31 24.10 -3.31
N SER A 83 6.69 25.05 -2.46
CA SER A 83 6.38 24.93 -1.01
C SER A 83 4.91 25.16 -0.69
N ASN A 84 4.22 26.05 -1.43
CA ASN A 84 2.85 26.43 -1.10
C ASN A 84 1.83 25.35 -1.53
N LEU A 85 1.98 24.77 -2.73
CA LEU A 85 1.05 23.75 -3.25
C LEU A 85 1.01 22.51 -2.35
N SER A 86 2.17 21.99 -1.97
CA SER A 86 2.28 20.85 -1.05
C SER A 86 1.61 21.14 0.29
N GLN A 87 1.88 22.30 0.90
CA GLN A 87 1.30 22.67 2.19
C GLN A 87 -0.22 22.81 2.11
N VAL A 88 -0.75 23.43 1.06
CA VAL A 88 -2.20 23.56 0.83
C VAL A 88 -2.85 22.19 0.68
N LEU A 89 -2.28 21.30 -0.15
CA LEU A 89 -2.85 19.97 -0.35
C LEU A 89 -2.81 19.12 0.93
N ILE A 90 -1.69 19.16 1.67
CA ILE A 90 -1.56 18.53 2.99
C ILE A 90 -2.64 19.05 3.93
N ARG A 91 -2.79 20.37 4.03
CA ARG A 91 -3.77 21.00 4.93
C ARG A 91 -5.19 20.58 4.61
N ILE A 92 -5.58 20.59 3.34
CA ILE A 92 -6.90 20.14 2.89
C ILE A 92 -7.11 18.66 3.22
N ALA A 93 -6.15 17.80 2.89
CA ALA A 93 -6.26 16.36 3.11
C ALA A 93 -6.33 15.99 4.59
N LYS A 94 -5.65 16.74 5.46
CA LYS A 94 -5.77 16.64 6.91
C LYS A 94 -7.13 17.10 7.39
N GLU A 95 -7.57 18.29 7.01
CA GLU A 95 -8.85 18.85 7.48
C GLU A 95 -10.04 17.97 7.06
N LEU A 96 -10.01 17.38 5.86
CA LEU A 96 -10.99 16.37 5.42
C LEU A 96 -11.00 15.15 6.35
N ALA A 97 -9.82 14.70 6.79
CA ALA A 97 -9.70 13.60 7.72
C ALA A 97 -10.17 14.01 9.12
N ASP A 98 -9.67 15.11 9.68
CA ASP A 98 -9.97 15.58 11.03
C ASP A 98 -11.48 15.81 11.22
N ARG A 99 -12.19 16.30 10.20
CA ARG A 99 -13.66 16.46 10.22
C ARG A 99 -14.43 15.20 9.82
N PHE A 100 -13.74 14.16 9.38
CA PHE A 100 -14.30 12.94 8.81
C PHE A 100 -15.38 13.23 7.76
N THR A 101 -15.06 14.10 6.80
CA THR A 101 -15.98 14.60 5.77
C THR A 101 -15.39 14.38 4.38
N PRO A 102 -16.21 14.05 3.36
CA PRO A 102 -15.71 13.88 1.99
C PRO A 102 -15.30 15.19 1.32
N ASP A 103 -15.79 16.32 1.83
CA ASP A 103 -15.59 17.65 1.26
C ASP A 103 -15.68 18.77 2.31
N LEU A 104 -15.02 19.90 2.03
CA LEU A 104 -14.97 21.12 2.83
C LEU A 104 -15.70 22.26 2.12
N PRO A 105 -16.23 23.27 2.83
CA PRO A 105 -16.59 24.53 2.20
C PRO A 105 -15.41 25.12 1.42
N ARG A 106 -15.61 25.68 0.23
CA ARG A 106 -14.51 26.27 -0.56
C ARG A 106 -13.77 27.38 0.19
N ASP A 107 -14.49 28.11 1.04
CA ASP A 107 -14.00 29.21 1.86
C ASP A 107 -13.50 28.77 3.25
N PHE A 108 -13.30 27.46 3.48
CA PHE A 108 -12.82 26.97 4.79
C PHE A 108 -11.48 27.59 5.21
N ASP A 109 -10.66 28.00 4.24
CA ASP A 109 -9.47 28.81 4.47
C ASP A 109 -9.28 29.85 3.35
N PRO A 110 -9.43 31.15 3.66
CA PRO A 110 -9.22 32.23 2.69
C PRO A 110 -7.78 32.32 2.15
N LEU A 111 -6.81 31.75 2.84
CA LEU A 111 -5.38 31.87 2.50
C LEU A 111 -4.93 30.91 1.39
N LEU A 112 -5.79 30.00 0.93
CA LEU A 112 -5.42 28.99 -0.08
C LEU A 112 -5.26 29.57 -1.50
N GLY A 113 -5.81 30.76 -1.76
CA GLY A 113 -5.55 31.61 -2.92
C GLY A 113 -5.34 30.88 -4.26
N GLU A 114 -4.21 31.19 -4.91
CA GLU A 114 -3.80 30.66 -6.22
C GLU A 114 -3.41 29.17 -6.19
N ALA A 115 -2.88 28.69 -5.06
CA ALA A 115 -2.50 27.29 -4.90
C ALA A 115 -3.68 26.34 -5.09
N LEU A 116 -4.86 26.73 -4.60
CA LEU A 116 -6.11 26.00 -4.81
C LEU A 116 -6.43 25.83 -6.29
N HIS A 117 -6.36 26.92 -7.07
CA HIS A 117 -6.65 26.90 -8.51
C HIS A 117 -5.67 26.02 -9.27
N THR A 118 -4.39 26.07 -8.93
CA THR A 118 -3.37 25.22 -9.55
C THR A 118 -3.61 23.74 -9.25
N LEU A 119 -3.93 23.38 -8.01
CA LEU A 119 -4.23 22.00 -7.62
C LEU A 119 -5.51 21.46 -8.28
N VAL A 120 -6.52 22.31 -8.51
CA VAL A 120 -7.71 21.92 -9.30
C VAL A 120 -7.34 21.69 -10.77
N ARG A 121 -6.54 22.58 -11.37
CA ARG A 121 -6.08 22.42 -12.76
C ARG A 121 -5.22 21.16 -12.95
N ARG A 122 -4.46 20.78 -11.92
CA ARG A 122 -3.64 19.55 -11.90
C ARG A 122 -4.41 18.31 -11.49
N ASP A 123 -5.74 18.40 -11.39
CA ASP A 123 -6.62 17.27 -11.09
C ASP A 123 -6.28 16.58 -9.75
N CYS A 124 -5.74 17.33 -8.79
CA CYS A 124 -5.53 16.89 -7.40
C CYS A 124 -6.75 17.20 -6.53
N LEU A 125 -7.42 18.31 -6.82
CA LEU A 125 -8.60 18.80 -6.12
C LEU A 125 -9.75 19.03 -7.10
N ARG A 126 -10.98 18.97 -6.60
CA ARG A 126 -12.18 19.32 -7.34
C ARG A 126 -13.07 20.23 -6.51
N ILE A 127 -13.74 21.16 -7.19
CA ILE A 127 -14.74 22.04 -6.58
C ILE A 127 -16.07 21.75 -7.26
N VAL A 128 -17.06 21.29 -6.50
CA VAL A 128 -18.42 21.04 -6.97
C VAL A 128 -19.39 21.72 -6.01
N SER A 129 -20.26 22.60 -6.51
CA SER A 129 -21.24 23.32 -5.69
C SER A 129 -20.62 24.06 -4.48
N GLU A 130 -19.51 24.77 -4.70
CA GLU A 130 -18.73 25.45 -3.65
C GLU A 130 -18.19 24.52 -2.54
N ARG A 131 -18.12 23.21 -2.80
CA ARG A 131 -17.50 22.21 -1.94
C ARG A 131 -16.18 21.75 -2.53
N LEU A 132 -15.13 21.77 -1.74
CA LEU A 132 -13.78 21.35 -2.07
C LEU A 132 -13.53 19.92 -1.61
N ALA A 133 -13.06 19.07 -2.52
CA ALA A 133 -12.66 17.69 -2.22
C ALA A 133 -11.37 17.32 -2.96
N THR A 134 -10.76 16.21 -2.55
CA THR A 134 -9.77 15.53 -3.40
C THR A 134 -10.48 14.89 -4.60
N THR A 135 -9.79 14.84 -5.74
CA THR A 135 -10.32 14.19 -6.95
C THR A 135 -10.39 12.68 -6.80
N HIS A 136 -9.45 12.11 -6.04
CA HIS A 136 -9.39 10.68 -5.75
C HIS A 136 -8.80 10.44 -4.36
N ARG A 137 -9.19 9.33 -3.73
CA ARG A 137 -8.72 8.92 -2.39
C ARG A 137 -7.19 8.90 -2.32
N PHE A 138 -6.54 8.38 -3.36
CA PHE A 138 -5.07 8.34 -3.47
C PHE A 138 -4.42 9.71 -3.25
N VAL A 139 -5.00 10.81 -3.76
CA VAL A 139 -4.42 12.16 -3.59
C VAL A 139 -4.39 12.53 -2.11
N GLY A 140 -5.52 12.31 -1.42
CA GLY A 140 -5.63 12.57 0.01
C GLY A 140 -4.69 11.68 0.82
N ASP A 141 -4.61 10.40 0.48
CA ASP A 141 -3.71 9.46 1.17
C ASP A 141 -2.24 9.85 0.95
N CYS A 142 -1.85 10.22 -0.27
CA CYS A 142 -0.50 10.68 -0.59
C CYS A 142 -0.15 11.95 0.19
N ALA A 143 -1.05 12.93 0.22
CA ALA A 143 -0.83 14.17 0.98
C ALA A 143 -0.66 13.92 2.48
N ARG A 144 -1.50 13.04 3.07
CA ARG A 144 -1.34 12.63 4.47
C ARG A 144 -0.04 11.86 4.72
N PHE A 145 0.41 11.02 3.79
CA PHE A 145 1.73 10.38 3.88
C PHE A 145 2.85 11.42 3.91
N TYR A 146 2.81 12.43 3.03
CA TYR A 146 3.81 13.50 3.03
C TYR A 146 3.77 14.37 4.29
N TYR A 147 2.60 14.52 4.92
CA TYR A 147 2.50 15.11 6.25
C TYR A 147 3.23 14.26 7.29
N LEU A 148 2.99 12.95 7.34
CA LEU A 148 3.68 12.03 8.27
C LEU A 148 5.19 12.10 8.07
N ARG A 149 5.64 11.99 6.81
CA ARG A 149 7.05 12.07 6.44
C ARG A 149 7.70 13.39 6.87
N GLY A 150 7.01 14.51 6.65
CA GLY A 150 7.53 15.84 7.00
C GLY A 150 7.63 16.09 8.50
N ASN A 151 6.80 15.43 9.31
CA ASN A 151 6.73 15.62 10.77
C ASN A 151 7.23 14.39 11.54
N ARG A 152 7.99 13.49 10.89
CA ARG A 152 8.36 12.18 11.44
C ARG A 152 9.06 12.20 12.80
N ARG A 153 9.74 13.30 13.15
CA ARG A 153 10.44 13.48 14.44
C ARG A 153 9.53 13.97 15.56
N GLU A 154 8.35 14.47 15.23
CA GLU A 154 7.39 15.06 16.16
C GLU A 154 6.21 14.12 16.46
N ILE A 155 6.05 13.09 15.62
CA ILE A 155 4.97 12.10 15.74
C ILE A 155 5.34 11.07 16.80
N VAL A 156 4.41 10.84 17.72
CA VAL A 156 4.47 9.79 18.75
C VAL A 156 3.44 8.70 18.49
N SER A 157 3.62 7.50 19.05
CA SER A 157 2.73 6.36 18.78
C SER A 157 1.27 6.64 19.12
N GLU A 158 0.97 7.32 20.22
CA GLU A 158 -0.41 7.63 20.63
C GLU A 158 -1.14 8.48 19.59
N GLN A 159 -0.42 9.39 18.92
CA GLN A 159 -0.98 10.21 17.85
C GLN A 159 -1.34 9.37 16.62
N LEU A 160 -0.50 8.40 16.26
CA LEU A 160 -0.81 7.46 15.17
C LEU A 160 -2.05 6.62 15.53
N VAL A 161 -2.15 6.17 16.78
CA VAL A 161 -3.30 5.38 17.27
C VAL A 161 -4.61 6.17 17.23
N GLU A 162 -4.57 7.45 17.63
CA GLU A 162 -5.71 8.35 17.51
C GLU A 162 -6.14 8.51 16.05
N TRP A 163 -5.19 8.77 15.14
CA TRP A 163 -5.48 8.88 13.71
C TRP A 163 -6.04 7.61 13.11
N LEU A 164 -5.62 6.42 13.57
CA LEU A 164 -6.11 5.13 13.08
C LEU A 164 -7.59 4.86 13.41
N GLN A 165 -8.20 5.63 14.32
CA GLN A 165 -9.67 5.63 14.50
C GLN A 165 -10.41 6.13 13.25
N ASN A 166 -9.70 6.76 12.31
CA ASN A 166 -10.24 7.26 11.07
C ASN A 166 -9.64 6.53 9.86
N PRO A 167 -10.48 5.91 9.00
CA PRO A 167 -10.02 5.11 7.86
C PRO A 167 -9.22 5.89 6.81
N PHE A 168 -9.26 7.23 6.81
CA PHE A 168 -8.42 8.05 5.94
C PHE A 168 -6.94 8.02 6.30
N TRP A 169 -6.58 7.61 7.52
CA TRP A 169 -5.19 7.53 7.96
C TRP A 169 -4.56 6.14 7.82
N VAL A 170 -5.36 5.09 7.63
CA VAL A 170 -4.87 3.71 7.53
C VAL A 170 -3.83 3.54 6.42
N GLN A 171 -4.15 3.96 5.20
CA GLN A 171 -3.22 3.80 4.07
C GLN A 171 -1.99 4.72 4.17
N PRO A 172 -2.12 6.02 4.53
CA PRO A 172 -0.98 6.87 4.83
C PRO A 172 -0.01 6.30 5.87
N ILE A 173 -0.54 5.77 6.97
CA ILE A 173 0.27 5.18 8.06
C ILE A 173 0.93 3.88 7.59
N ARG A 174 0.23 3.06 6.78
CA ARG A 174 0.82 1.87 6.16
C ARG A 174 2.02 2.21 5.26
N TRP A 175 1.90 3.24 4.42
CA TRP A 175 3.02 3.71 3.60
C TRP A 175 4.14 4.32 4.44
N PHE A 176 3.80 5.03 5.52
CA PHE A 176 4.76 5.56 6.47
C PHE A 176 5.56 4.45 7.18
N ALA A 177 4.88 3.37 7.58
CA ALA A 177 5.54 2.18 8.10
C ALA A 177 6.47 1.53 7.07
N LEU A 178 6.02 1.35 5.82
CA LEU A 178 6.89 0.86 4.74
C LEU A 178 8.13 1.74 4.55
N GLN A 179 7.95 3.07 4.57
CA GLN A 179 9.07 4.00 4.45
C GLN A 179 10.10 3.81 5.58
N PHE A 180 9.64 3.73 6.83
CA PHE A 180 10.55 3.48 7.94
C PHE A 180 11.28 2.15 7.83
N ALA A 181 10.58 1.09 7.43
CA ALA A 181 11.18 -0.23 7.23
C ALA A 181 12.27 -0.24 6.13
N LEU A 182 12.16 0.63 5.11
CA LEU A 182 13.16 0.77 4.06
C LEU A 182 14.32 1.71 4.42
N GLU A 183 14.07 2.72 5.26
CA GLU A 183 15.07 3.70 5.72
C GLU A 183 15.83 3.23 6.98
N SER A 184 15.54 2.03 7.50
CA SER A 184 15.98 1.54 8.82
C SER A 184 17.48 1.29 8.99
N SER A 185 18.36 1.85 8.16
CA SER A 185 19.80 1.88 8.44
C SER A 185 20.13 2.55 9.78
N GLU A 186 19.19 3.33 10.34
CA GLU A 186 19.30 3.99 11.65
C GLU A 186 18.54 3.28 12.79
N GLY A 187 17.93 2.10 12.58
CA GLY A 187 17.43 1.13 13.59
C GLY A 187 16.45 1.59 14.70
N ASP A 188 16.78 2.65 15.41
CA ASP A 188 16.21 3.07 16.68
C ASP A 188 14.73 3.48 16.55
N THR A 189 14.39 4.32 15.57
CA THR A 189 13.02 4.85 15.42
C THR A 189 11.97 3.78 15.07
N TRP A 190 12.31 2.78 14.26
CA TRP A 190 11.36 1.71 13.94
C TRP A 190 11.04 0.85 15.17
N GLN A 191 12.09 0.44 15.89
CA GLN A 191 11.95 -0.40 17.07
C GLN A 191 11.14 0.34 18.15
N GLU A 192 11.38 1.64 18.34
CA GLU A 192 10.59 2.48 19.25
C GLU A 192 9.09 2.38 18.97
N PHE A 193 8.65 2.65 17.73
CA PHE A 193 7.22 2.54 17.37
C PHE A 193 6.67 1.12 17.55
N LEU A 194 7.46 0.08 17.22
CA LEU A 194 7.06 -1.30 17.38
C LEU A 194 6.87 -1.67 18.87
N TYR A 195 7.80 -1.24 19.72
CA TYR A 195 7.75 -1.46 21.17
C TYR A 195 6.61 -0.71 21.82
N GLU A 196 6.44 0.58 21.51
CA GLU A 196 5.33 1.39 22.00
C GLU A 196 3.98 0.79 21.59
N ALA A 197 3.86 0.31 20.35
CA ALA A 197 2.64 -0.37 19.89
C ALA A 197 2.38 -1.70 20.63
N LEU A 198 3.43 -2.45 20.98
CA LEU A 198 3.33 -3.69 21.75
C LEU A 198 2.97 -3.43 23.22
N GLU A 199 3.60 -2.45 23.86
CA GLU A 199 3.35 -2.08 25.25
C GLU A 199 1.95 -1.48 25.44
N GLY A 200 1.53 -0.62 24.51
CA GLY A 200 0.20 -0.01 24.51
C GLY A 200 -0.93 -0.93 23.99
N GLU A 201 -0.61 -2.16 23.59
CA GLU A 201 -1.54 -3.12 22.97
C GLU A 201 -2.29 -2.51 21.76
N HIS A 202 -1.60 -1.65 21.00
CA HIS A 202 -2.13 -0.93 19.86
C HIS A 202 -2.14 -1.80 18.59
N LEU A 203 -3.03 -2.80 18.59
CA LEU A 203 -3.09 -3.84 17.57
C LEU A 203 -3.10 -3.30 16.14
N GLN A 204 -3.92 -2.30 15.83
CA GLN A 204 -4.00 -1.77 14.48
C GLN A 204 -2.69 -1.11 14.03
N LEU A 205 -2.01 -0.37 14.91
CA LEU A 205 -0.70 0.22 14.60
C LEU A 205 0.34 -0.88 14.40
N LEU A 206 0.37 -1.88 15.28
CA LEU A 206 1.23 -3.05 15.16
C LEU A 206 1.03 -3.76 13.82
N ASP A 207 -0.21 -3.97 13.37
CA ASP A 207 -0.49 -4.59 12.07
C ASP A 207 0.07 -3.79 10.89
N LEU A 208 0.00 -2.46 10.95
CA LEU A 208 0.53 -1.61 9.89
C LEU A 208 2.06 -1.57 9.89
N LEU A 209 2.69 -1.65 11.07
CA LEU A 209 4.14 -1.83 11.18
C LEU A 209 4.56 -3.19 10.60
N LEU A 210 3.85 -4.26 10.94
CA LEU A 210 4.14 -5.59 10.37
C LEU A 210 3.91 -5.63 8.85
N ASP A 211 2.88 -4.94 8.33
CA ASP A 211 2.70 -4.74 6.89
C ASP A 211 3.92 -4.06 6.27
N GLY A 212 4.46 -3.01 6.91
CA GLY A 212 5.69 -2.34 6.48
C GLY A 212 6.90 -3.28 6.42
N ALA A 213 7.08 -4.11 7.44
CA ALA A 213 8.16 -5.11 7.51
C ALA A 213 8.06 -6.20 6.44
N ILE A 214 6.85 -6.61 6.05
CA ILE A 214 6.61 -7.56 4.96
C ILE A 214 6.89 -6.88 3.62
N LEU A 215 6.27 -5.73 3.38
CA LEU A 215 6.34 -5.01 2.10
C LEU A 215 7.75 -4.48 1.79
N SER A 216 8.57 -4.20 2.80
CA SER A 216 9.96 -3.76 2.60
C SER A 216 10.87 -4.86 2.08
N LYS A 217 10.46 -6.14 2.18
CA LYS A 217 11.30 -7.33 1.91
C LYS A 217 12.52 -7.42 2.83
N GLN A 218 12.50 -6.68 3.94
CA GLN A 218 13.60 -6.57 4.91
C GLN A 218 13.16 -6.99 6.32
N SER A 219 12.23 -7.93 6.43
CA SER A 219 11.69 -8.36 7.73
C SER A 219 12.79 -8.79 8.71
N GLY A 220 13.89 -9.35 8.20
CA GLY A 220 15.06 -9.73 9.00
C GLY A 220 15.73 -8.58 9.76
N SER A 221 15.98 -7.44 9.10
CA SER A 221 16.61 -6.27 9.75
C SER A 221 15.61 -5.48 10.59
N VAL A 222 14.37 -5.40 10.12
CA VAL A 222 13.32 -4.55 10.69
C VAL A 222 12.67 -5.18 11.93
N LEU A 223 12.65 -6.51 12.03
CA LEU A 223 12.14 -7.23 13.21
C LEU A 223 13.30 -7.75 14.09
N GLN A 224 14.53 -7.30 13.84
CA GLN A 224 15.66 -7.65 14.68
C GLN A 224 15.51 -6.99 16.05
N GLY A 225 15.64 -7.79 17.11
CA GLY A 225 15.70 -7.27 18.46
C GLY A 225 14.38 -7.17 19.19
N CYS A 226 13.27 -7.74 18.67
CA CYS A 226 12.06 -7.99 19.47
C CYS A 226 12.39 -8.88 20.69
N SER A 227 11.83 -8.56 21.86
CA SER A 227 12.06 -9.34 23.07
C SER A 227 11.45 -10.74 23.00
N ASP A 228 12.19 -11.73 23.52
CA ASP A 228 11.81 -13.15 23.48
C ASP A 228 10.40 -13.43 24.05
N GLU A 229 9.97 -12.67 25.07
CA GLU A 229 8.68 -12.86 25.74
C GLU A 229 7.46 -12.49 24.87
N ARG A 230 7.60 -11.49 23.99
CA ARG A 230 6.51 -11.01 23.12
C ARG A 230 6.61 -11.58 21.70
N LEU A 231 7.72 -12.24 21.39
CA LEU A 231 8.02 -12.74 20.06
C LEU A 231 6.98 -13.75 19.52
N PRO A 232 6.43 -14.72 20.29
CA PRO A 232 5.36 -15.60 19.79
C PRO A 232 4.14 -14.83 19.28
N PHE A 233 3.72 -13.78 20.01
CA PHE A 233 2.61 -12.92 19.63
C PHE A 233 2.92 -12.11 18.36
N VAL A 234 4.13 -11.57 18.24
CA VAL A 234 4.58 -10.86 17.03
C VAL A 234 4.59 -11.82 15.83
N ILE A 235 5.08 -13.05 15.99
CA ILE A 235 5.08 -14.08 14.95
C ILE A 235 3.65 -14.38 14.48
N GLU A 236 2.72 -14.63 15.40
CA GLU A 236 1.32 -14.93 15.06
C GLU A 236 0.70 -13.81 14.22
N ARG A 237 0.91 -12.57 14.65
CA ARG A 237 0.40 -11.37 13.98
C ARG A 237 1.07 -11.19 12.61
N LEU A 238 2.39 -11.33 12.53
CA LEU A 238 3.16 -11.21 11.29
C LEU A 238 2.68 -12.21 10.25
N ILE A 239 2.51 -13.50 10.63
CA ILE A 239 2.01 -14.51 9.69
C ILE A 239 0.58 -14.19 9.26
N THR A 240 -0.28 -13.75 10.18
CA THR A 240 -1.65 -13.35 9.85
C THR A 240 -1.65 -12.23 8.81
N ARG A 241 -0.77 -11.24 8.96
CA ARG A 241 -0.59 -10.15 7.99
C ARG A 241 0.01 -10.64 6.68
N LEU A 242 1.01 -11.51 6.72
CA LEU A 242 1.63 -12.12 5.53
C LEU A 242 0.57 -12.85 4.68
N LEU A 243 -0.25 -13.67 5.32
CA LEU A 243 -1.37 -14.34 4.67
C LEU A 243 -2.35 -13.33 4.06
N ALA A 244 -2.65 -12.23 4.74
CA ALA A 244 -3.62 -11.23 4.28
C ALA A 244 -3.12 -10.36 3.12
N ILE A 245 -1.84 -9.98 3.08
CA ILE A 245 -1.33 -8.96 2.13
C ILE A 245 -0.40 -9.52 1.06
N ALA A 246 0.22 -10.67 1.31
CA ALA A 246 1.21 -11.28 0.43
C ALA A 246 0.72 -12.62 -0.15
N THR A 247 -0.59 -12.87 -0.13
CA THR A 247 -1.19 -14.08 -0.70
C THR A 247 -2.32 -13.69 -1.61
N GLU A 248 -2.25 -14.13 -2.86
CA GLU A 248 -3.32 -13.94 -3.84
C GLU A 248 -4.38 -15.03 -3.68
N PRO A 249 -5.67 -14.72 -3.81
CA PRO A 249 -6.67 -15.77 -3.83
C PRO A 249 -6.42 -16.69 -5.03
N TYR A 250 -6.60 -18.01 -4.86
CA TYR A 250 -6.53 -18.93 -6.00
C TYR A 250 -7.49 -18.44 -7.10
N PRO A 251 -7.04 -18.39 -8.36
CA PRO A 251 -7.91 -18.05 -9.48
C PRO A 251 -9.00 -19.12 -9.54
N PHE A 252 -10.20 -18.74 -9.10
CA PHE A 252 -11.34 -19.61 -9.19
C PHE A 252 -11.74 -19.65 -10.66
N HIS A 253 -11.22 -20.62 -11.42
CA HIS A 253 -11.64 -20.85 -12.80
C HIS A 253 -13.14 -21.17 -12.80
N ALA A 254 -13.93 -20.19 -13.22
CA ALA A 254 -15.38 -20.23 -13.23
C ALA A 254 -15.95 -21.13 -14.33
N ASP A 255 -15.22 -22.14 -14.78
CA ASP A 255 -15.63 -23.02 -15.88
C ASP A 255 -16.73 -24.02 -15.48
N GLY A 256 -17.18 -24.02 -14.22
CA GLY A 256 -18.29 -24.85 -13.76
C GLY A 256 -19.11 -24.34 -12.57
N SER A 257 -18.92 -23.10 -12.10
CA SER A 257 -19.39 -22.67 -10.77
C SER A 257 -20.53 -21.66 -10.73
N GLN A 258 -21.24 -21.45 -11.84
CA GLN A 258 -22.49 -20.68 -11.77
C GLN A 258 -23.58 -21.41 -10.96
N SER A 259 -23.42 -22.71 -10.67
CA SER A 259 -24.35 -23.51 -9.88
C SER A 259 -24.02 -23.62 -8.38
N THR A 260 -22.86 -23.10 -7.93
CA THR A 260 -22.43 -23.28 -6.53
C THR A 260 -22.89 -22.09 -5.67
N PRO A 261 -23.63 -22.32 -4.58
CA PRO A 261 -24.09 -21.24 -3.70
C PRO A 261 -22.94 -20.36 -3.19
N LEU A 262 -23.15 -19.04 -3.13
CA LEU A 262 -22.16 -18.06 -2.69
C LEU A 262 -21.51 -18.43 -1.34
N ARG A 263 -22.30 -18.95 -0.40
CA ARG A 263 -21.81 -19.39 0.92
C ARG A 263 -20.81 -20.54 0.83
N THR A 264 -21.02 -21.47 -0.10
CA THR A 264 -20.10 -22.59 -0.34
C THR A 264 -18.82 -22.10 -1.03
N ARG A 265 -18.93 -21.13 -1.94
CA ARG A 265 -17.76 -20.50 -2.57
C ARG A 265 -16.90 -19.74 -1.55
N ILE A 266 -17.53 -18.99 -0.63
CA ILE A 266 -16.85 -18.32 0.48
C ILE A 266 -16.19 -19.35 1.40
N ALA A 267 -16.92 -20.40 1.81
CA ALA A 267 -16.36 -21.43 2.68
C ALA A 267 -15.18 -22.19 2.03
N ILE A 268 -15.20 -22.39 0.71
CA ILE A 268 -14.08 -22.98 -0.03
C ILE A 268 -12.90 -21.99 -0.09
N GLN A 269 -13.16 -20.70 -0.36
CA GLN A 269 -12.11 -19.66 -0.32
C GLN A 269 -11.48 -19.51 1.06
N GLU A 270 -12.23 -19.69 2.13
CA GLU A 270 -11.72 -19.68 3.51
C GLU A 270 -10.87 -20.92 3.85
N GLN A 271 -11.04 -22.03 3.10
CA GLN A 271 -10.30 -23.27 3.32
C GLN A 271 -9.02 -23.38 2.48
N ILE A 272 -8.95 -22.70 1.34
CA ILE A 272 -7.77 -22.74 0.47
C ILE A 272 -6.90 -21.52 0.80
N THR A 273 -5.81 -21.76 1.51
CA THR A 273 -4.76 -20.76 1.68
C THR A 273 -4.21 -20.42 0.30
N GLY A 274 -4.35 -19.15 -0.12
CA GLY A 274 -4.10 -18.68 -1.49
C GLY A 274 -2.67 -18.91 -2.02
N ILE A 275 -2.34 -18.29 -3.14
CA ILE A 275 -1.03 -18.35 -3.79
C ILE A 275 -0.08 -17.31 -3.15
N PRO A 276 1.00 -17.73 -2.46
CA PRO A 276 2.00 -16.82 -1.90
C PRO A 276 2.69 -15.97 -2.96
N LYS A 277 3.03 -14.73 -2.61
CA LYS A 277 3.96 -13.87 -3.36
C LYS A 277 5.40 -14.15 -2.89
N PRO A 278 6.23 -14.89 -3.67
CA PRO A 278 7.48 -15.43 -3.14
C PRO A 278 8.46 -14.38 -2.64
N ASP A 279 8.52 -13.25 -3.32
CA ASP A 279 9.38 -12.11 -3.02
C ASP A 279 9.05 -11.41 -1.69
N LEU A 280 7.84 -11.58 -1.17
CA LEU A 280 7.40 -11.07 0.14
C LEU A 280 7.46 -12.14 1.23
N TRP A 281 7.23 -13.41 0.87
CA TRP A 281 7.21 -14.53 1.82
C TRP A 281 8.61 -15.00 2.21
N GLU A 282 9.54 -15.09 1.26
CA GLU A 282 10.88 -15.61 1.51
C GLU A 282 11.64 -14.83 2.60
N PRO A 283 11.64 -13.48 2.63
CA PRO A 283 12.28 -12.73 3.71
C PRO A 283 11.69 -13.01 5.09
N VAL A 284 10.37 -13.22 5.19
CA VAL A 284 9.70 -13.58 6.44
C VAL A 284 10.09 -14.98 6.87
N TRP A 285 10.17 -15.94 5.96
CA TRP A 285 10.64 -17.30 6.28
C TRP A 285 12.08 -17.31 6.77
N HIS A 286 12.99 -16.57 6.11
CA HIS A 286 14.38 -16.45 6.57
C HIS A 286 14.47 -15.87 7.98
N TRP A 287 13.64 -14.87 8.30
CA TRP A 287 13.57 -14.32 9.66
C TRP A 287 12.99 -15.31 10.67
N LEU A 288 11.92 -16.05 10.32
CA LEU A 288 11.35 -17.07 11.22
C LEU A 288 12.33 -18.20 11.53
N LEU A 289 13.04 -18.68 10.51
CA LEU A 289 14.04 -19.74 10.64
C LEU A 289 15.29 -19.30 11.42
N SER A 290 15.51 -18.00 11.60
CA SER A 290 16.59 -17.49 12.45
C SER A 290 16.19 -17.34 13.92
N GLN A 291 14.91 -17.51 14.27
CA GLN A 291 14.43 -17.47 15.65
C GLN A 291 14.69 -18.81 16.37
N THR A 292 14.58 -18.79 17.71
CA THR A 292 14.65 -20.01 18.51
C THR A 292 13.47 -20.94 18.21
N PRO A 293 13.69 -22.26 18.07
CA PRO A 293 12.62 -23.21 17.77
C PRO A 293 11.46 -23.16 18.77
N GLU A 294 11.76 -22.97 20.06
CA GLU A 294 10.78 -22.92 21.14
C GLU A 294 9.75 -21.80 20.91
N THR A 295 10.22 -20.60 20.56
CA THR A 295 9.36 -19.45 20.30
C THR A 295 8.49 -19.64 19.05
N VAL A 296 9.03 -20.25 18.00
CA VAL A 296 8.26 -20.55 16.78
C VAL A 296 7.18 -21.61 17.06
N ILE A 297 7.47 -22.59 17.92
CA ILE A 297 6.52 -23.64 18.32
C ILE A 297 5.33 -23.06 19.10
N GLU A 298 5.53 -22.03 19.93
CA GLU A 298 4.42 -21.37 20.63
C GLU A 298 3.41 -20.72 19.67
N ALA A 299 3.86 -20.24 18.51
CA ALA A 299 3.01 -19.71 17.43
C ALA A 299 2.60 -20.78 16.38
N SER A 300 2.82 -22.06 16.68
CA SER A 300 2.82 -23.16 15.70
C SER A 300 1.57 -23.27 14.83
N CYS A 301 0.37 -23.07 15.37
CA CYS A 301 -0.87 -23.22 14.60
C CYS A 301 -0.91 -22.33 13.34
N VAL A 302 -0.47 -21.08 13.47
CA VAL A 302 -0.51 -20.10 12.38
C VAL A 302 0.71 -20.28 11.46
N VAL A 303 1.87 -20.62 12.02
CA VAL A 303 3.07 -20.99 11.26
C VAL A 303 2.83 -22.21 10.37
N PHE A 304 2.14 -23.24 10.87
CA PHE A 304 1.80 -24.44 10.07
C PHE A 304 0.88 -24.11 8.90
N LYS A 305 -0.13 -23.24 9.10
CA LYS A 305 -0.99 -22.78 8.01
C LYS A 305 -0.22 -22.05 6.92
N ALA A 306 0.72 -21.19 7.31
CA ALA A 306 1.59 -20.52 6.35
C ALA A 306 2.51 -21.52 5.64
N ALA A 307 3.11 -22.46 6.37
CA ALA A 307 3.96 -23.49 5.78
C ALA A 307 3.19 -24.36 4.76
N GLU A 308 1.95 -24.73 5.08
CA GLU A 308 1.06 -25.46 4.16
C GLU A 308 0.79 -24.65 2.87
N ALA A 309 0.49 -23.35 2.99
CA ALA A 309 0.29 -22.48 1.82
C ALA A 309 1.53 -22.44 0.92
N TRP A 310 2.71 -22.27 1.53
CA TRP A 310 3.99 -22.24 0.84
C TRP A 310 4.29 -23.56 0.11
N LEU A 311 4.09 -24.69 0.78
CA LEU A 311 4.31 -26.02 0.21
C LEU A 311 3.36 -26.29 -0.96
N ASN A 312 2.07 -26.01 -0.79
CA ASN A 312 1.05 -26.23 -1.82
C ASN A 312 1.34 -25.43 -3.10
N TRP A 313 1.78 -24.18 -2.97
CA TRP A 313 2.23 -23.39 -4.10
C TRP A 313 3.47 -23.97 -4.77
N SER A 314 4.47 -24.41 -3.99
CA SER A 314 5.70 -24.98 -4.55
C SER A 314 5.45 -26.25 -5.36
N ASP A 315 4.40 -27.01 -5.02
CA ASP A 315 3.97 -28.20 -5.76
C ASP A 315 3.13 -27.82 -7.00
N TYR A 316 2.30 -26.78 -6.90
CA TYR A 316 1.59 -26.20 -8.06
C TYR A 316 2.55 -25.66 -9.12
N GLU A 317 3.58 -24.90 -8.75
CA GLU A 317 4.61 -24.43 -9.70
C GLU A 317 5.36 -25.57 -10.36
N ARG A 318 5.74 -26.60 -9.58
CA ARG A 318 6.39 -27.79 -10.14
C ARG A 318 5.48 -28.46 -11.16
N THR A 319 4.23 -28.74 -10.81
CA THR A 319 3.30 -29.45 -11.70
C THR A 319 2.92 -28.65 -12.95
N SER A 320 2.75 -27.33 -12.84
CA SER A 320 2.49 -26.45 -13.99
C SER A 320 3.71 -26.29 -14.92
N HIS A 321 4.93 -26.24 -14.38
CA HIS A 321 6.15 -26.23 -15.20
C HIS A 321 6.49 -27.58 -15.83
N PHE A 322 6.08 -28.71 -15.24
CA PHE A 322 6.27 -30.05 -15.82
C PHE A 322 5.12 -30.51 -16.75
N GLY A 323 3.97 -29.83 -16.76
CA GLY A 323 2.82 -30.11 -17.62
C GLY A 323 2.85 -29.46 -19.01
N LEU A 324 3.85 -28.63 -19.31
CA LEU A 324 4.12 -28.05 -20.63
C LEU A 324 5.33 -28.75 -21.28
N LYS A 325 5.18 -30.02 -21.63
CA LYS A 325 6.08 -30.73 -22.54
C LYS A 325 5.31 -31.57 -23.54
#